data_AF-A0A6A4XYW2-F1
#
_entry.id   AF-A0A6A4XYW2-F1
#
_cell.length_a   1.000
_cell.length_b   1.000
_cell.length_c   1.000
_cell.angle_alpha   90.00
_cell.angle_beta   90.00
_cell.angle_gamma   90.00
#
_symmetry.space_group_name_H-M   'P 1'
#
loop_
_entity.id
_entity.type
_entity.pdbx_description
1 polymer ?
#
loop_
_entity_poly.entity_id
_entity_poly.type
_entity_poly.pdbx_seq_one_letter_code
_entity_poly.pdbx_strand_id
1 'polypeptide(L)'
;KIWPIVRACVYYQIWLQRADRTFRVDLPFKSPLDISLQAAGLIKLHLRQLLQDLPLKKGYIKVFNLLKQLETRGSSNSFFLTLSKTKLPKSPLAI
;
A
#
# COMPACT_ATOMS: atom_id res chain seq x y z
N LYS A 1 7.46 -10.82 -4.72
CA LYS A 1 8.46 -9.76 -4.39
C LYS A 1 7.82 -8.35 -4.36
N ILE A 2 6.60 -8.17 -3.80
CA ILE A 2 5.85 -6.89 -3.81
C ILE A 2 6.19 -5.99 -2.60
N TRP A 3 6.64 -6.60 -1.50
CA TRP A 3 6.92 -5.93 -0.24
C TRP A 3 7.86 -4.71 -0.32
N PRO A 4 8.91 -4.70 -1.17
CA PRO A 4 9.74 -3.51 -1.36
C PRO A 4 8.96 -2.30 -1.89
N ILE A 5 8.03 -2.52 -2.83
CA ILE A 5 7.18 -1.47 -3.41
C ILE A 5 6.26 -0.90 -2.34
N VAL A 6 5.60 -1.79 -1.58
CA VAL A 6 4.71 -1.38 -0.47
C VAL A 6 5.45 -0.53 0.55
N ARG A 7 6.66 -0.96 0.98
CA ARG A 7 7.47 -0.19 1.92
C ARG A 7 7.90 1.16 1.35
N ALA A 8 8.34 1.20 0.08
CA ALA A 8 8.76 2.43 -0.57
C ALA A 8 7.60 3.46 -0.64
N CYS A 9 6.41 3.04 -1.05
CA CYS A 9 5.25 3.94 -1.12
C CYS A 9 4.84 4.49 0.24
N VAL A 10 4.87 3.65 1.29
CA VAL A 10 4.53 4.09 2.66
C VAL A 10 5.58 5.07 3.19
N TYR A 11 6.87 4.77 3.05
CA TYR A 11 7.94 5.69 3.48
C TYR A 11 7.92 7.00 2.71
N TYR A 12 7.64 6.94 1.41
CA TYR A 12 7.50 8.13 0.59
C TYR A 12 6.39 9.05 1.10
N GLN A 13 5.21 8.52 1.42
CA GLN A 13 4.09 9.33 1.93
C GLN A 13 4.39 9.94 3.30
N ILE A 14 5.05 9.21 4.19
CA ILE A 14 5.49 9.73 5.50
C ILE A 14 6.53 10.84 5.32
N TRP A 15 7.50 10.63 4.45
CA TRP A 15 8.52 11.62 4.13
C TRP A 15 7.91 12.88 3.51
N LEU A 16 7.00 12.71 2.54
CA LEU A 16 6.30 13.81 1.88
C LEU A 16 5.49 14.63 2.87
N GLN A 17 4.78 13.97 3.80
CA GLN A 17 4.06 14.68 4.86
C GLN A 17 5.00 15.50 5.74
N ARG A 18 6.19 14.98 6.08
CA ARG A 18 7.17 15.72 6.87
C ARG A 18 7.74 16.90 6.09
N ALA A 19 8.07 16.70 4.81
CA ALA A 19 8.57 17.76 3.94
C ALA A 19 7.52 18.86 3.72
N ASP A 20 6.26 18.50 3.46
CA ASP A 20 5.14 19.45 3.37
C ASP A 20 5.05 20.29 4.65
N ARG A 21 5.21 19.69 5.84
CA ARG A 21 5.18 20.43 7.10
C ARG A 21 6.39 21.34 7.32
N THR A 22 7.56 21.00 6.76
CA THR A 22 8.76 21.83 6.85
C THR A 22 8.72 23.00 5.89
N PHE A 23 8.25 22.79 4.66
CA PHE A 23 8.34 23.79 3.58
C PHE A 23 7.01 24.50 3.28
N ARG A 24 5.88 23.95 3.72
CA ARG A 24 4.52 24.42 3.43
C ARG A 24 3.65 24.34 4.68
N VAL A 25 3.96 25.17 5.67
CA VAL A 25 3.27 25.18 6.97
C VAL A 25 1.77 25.49 6.83
N ASP A 26 1.40 26.26 5.81
CA ASP A 26 0.01 26.64 5.52
C ASP A 26 -0.86 25.50 4.97
N LEU A 27 -0.25 24.37 4.59
CA LEU A 27 -1.00 23.24 4.06
C LEU A 27 -1.84 22.58 5.18
N PRO A 28 -3.13 22.27 4.92
CA PRO A 28 -3.97 21.61 5.90
C PRO A 28 -3.36 20.27 6.33
N PHE A 29 -3.50 19.97 7.62
CA PHE A 29 -3.02 18.72 8.17
C PHE A 29 -3.78 17.56 7.53
N LYS A 30 -3.03 16.64 6.90
CA LYS A 30 -3.58 15.39 6.36
C LYS A 30 -3.70 14.40 7.51
N SER A 31 -4.87 13.78 7.65
CA SER A 31 -5.04 12.75 8.67
C SER A 31 -4.17 11.53 8.33
N PRO A 32 -3.77 10.71 9.32
CA PRO A 32 -3.06 9.45 9.06
C PRO A 32 -3.82 8.54 8.09
N LEU A 33 -5.15 8.60 8.08
CA LEU A 33 -6.00 7.89 7.12
C LEU A 33 -5.76 8.37 5.70
N ASP A 34 -5.78 9.68 5.47
CA ASP A 34 -5.59 10.26 4.14
C ASP A 34 -4.22 9.88 3.58
N ILE A 35 -3.17 9.95 4.40
CA ILE A 35 -1.82 9.54 4.03
C ILE A 35 -1.78 8.04 3.67
N SER A 36 -2.51 7.21 4.41
CA SER A 36 -2.60 5.77 4.11
C SER A 36 -3.35 5.48 2.80
N LEU A 37 -4.40 6.24 2.49
CA LEU A 37 -5.13 6.14 1.22
C LEU A 37 -4.25 6.55 0.04
N GLN A 38 -3.49 7.64 0.18
CA GLN A 38 -2.51 8.08 -0.83
C GLN A 38 -1.43 7.01 -1.06
N ALA A 39 -0.90 6.40 0.01
CA ALA A 39 0.06 5.31 -0.10
C ALA A 39 -0.53 4.09 -0.83
N ALA A 40 -1.77 3.70 -0.48
CA ALA A 40 -2.47 2.60 -1.13
C ALA A 40 -2.72 2.87 -2.63
N GLY A 41 -3.05 4.11 -2.99
CA GLY A 41 -3.18 4.54 -4.37
C GLY A 41 -1.89 4.38 -5.18
N LEU A 42 -0.76 4.80 -4.62
CA LEU A 42 0.56 4.61 -5.25
C LEU A 42 0.93 3.13 -5.40
N ILE A 43 0.67 2.33 -4.36
CA ILE A 43 0.90 0.88 -4.41
C ILE A 43 0.08 0.24 -5.54
N LYS A 44 -1.19 0.62 -5.67
CA LYS A 44 -2.08 0.12 -6.74
C LYS A 44 -1.55 0.50 -8.12
N LEU A 45 -1.10 1.74 -8.31
CA LEU A 45 -0.53 2.21 -9.57
C LEU A 45 0.72 1.40 -9.95
N HIS A 46 1.68 1.28 -9.03
CA HIS A 46 2.92 0.54 -9.29
C HIS A 46 2.66 -0.95 -9.52
N LEU A 47 1.73 -1.55 -8.78
CA LEU A 47 1.34 -2.95 -9.01
C LEU A 47 0.66 -3.14 -10.36
N ARG A 48 -0.16 -2.18 -10.81
CA ARG A 48 -0.78 -2.23 -12.13
C ARG A 48 0.27 -2.19 -13.23
N GLN A 49 1.26 -1.30 -13.13
CA GLN A 49 2.37 -1.21 -14.08
C GLN A 49 3.17 -2.52 -14.12
N LEU A 50 3.60 -3.00 -12.95
CA LEU A 50 4.40 -4.22 -12.84
C LEU A 50 3.68 -5.49 -13.33
N LEU A 51 2.34 -5.48 -13.31
CA LEU A 51 1.50 -6.59 -13.76
C LEU A 51 1.03 -6.44 -15.21
N GLN A 52 1.12 -5.25 -15.82
CA GLN A 52 1.02 -5.12 -17.27
C GLN A 52 2.25 -5.72 -17.96
N ASP A 53 3.42 -5.60 -17.31
CA ASP A 53 4.68 -6.14 -17.82
C ASP A 53 4.88 -7.64 -17.52
N LEU A 54 4.06 -8.25 -16.66
CA LEU A 54 4.13 -9.67 -16.31
C LEU A 54 2.87 -10.43 -16.76
N PRO A 55 2.99 -11.65 -17.32
CA PRO A 55 1.82 -12.50 -17.51
C PRO A 55 1.17 -12.76 -16.14
N LEU A 56 -0.08 -12.31 -15.98
CA LEU A 56 -0.85 -12.33 -14.74
C LEU A 56 -0.91 -13.76 -14.16
N LYS A 57 0.06 -14.12 -13.32
CA LYS A 57 0.03 -15.37 -12.56
C LYS A 57 -1.11 -15.29 -11.53
N LYS A 58 -1.89 -16.38 -11.40
CA LYS A 58 -3.05 -16.54 -10.49
C LYS A 58 -2.85 -16.01 -9.06
N GLY A 59 -1.61 -15.91 -8.55
CA GLY A 59 -1.29 -15.39 -7.22
C GLY A 59 -1.57 -13.89 -7.00
N TYR A 60 -1.65 -13.06 -8.04
CA TYR A 60 -1.82 -11.60 -7.89
C TYR A 60 -3.28 -11.14 -7.81
N ILE A 61 -4.24 -12.01 -8.15
CA ILE A 61 -5.68 -11.73 -8.12
C ILE A 61 -6.14 -11.38 -6.70
N LYS A 62 -5.58 -12.04 -5.68
CA LYS A 62 -5.92 -11.79 -4.27
C LYS A 62 -5.50 -10.38 -3.82
N VAL A 63 -4.37 -9.89 -4.31
CA VAL A 63 -3.89 -8.51 -4.04
C VAL A 63 -4.79 -7.49 -4.74
N PHE A 64 -5.20 -7.78 -5.98
CA PHE A 64 -6.13 -6.93 -6.74
C PHE A 64 -7.49 -6.80 -6.06
N ASN A 65 -8.07 -7.91 -5.58
CA ASN A 65 -9.35 -7.88 -4.86
C ASN A 65 -9.24 -7.11 -3.54
N LEU A 66 -8.10 -7.21 -2.85
CA LEU A 66 -7.86 -6.45 -1.63
C LEU A 66 -7.76 -4.95 -1.92
N LEU A 67 -7.01 -4.54 -2.96
CA LEU A 67 -6.94 -3.14 -3.39
C LEU A 67 -8.30 -2.58 -3.83
N LYS A 68 -9.11 -3.38 -4.53
CA LYS A 68 -10.47 -3.01 -4.97
C LYS A 68 -11.44 -2.86 -3.79
N GLN A 69 -11.30 -3.69 -2.76
CA GLN A 69 -12.06 -3.57 -1.51
C GLN A 69 -11.67 -2.32 -0.70
N LEU A 70 -10.41 -1.88 -0.77
CA LEU A 70 -9.95 -0.65 -0.11
C LEU A 70 -10.54 0.61 -0.75
N GLU A 71 -10.76 0.59 -2.06
CA GLU A 71 -11.40 1.70 -2.79
C GLU A 71 -12.91 1.82 -2.48
N THR A 72 -13.56 0.70 -2.17
CA THR A 72 -14.99 0.65 -1.85
C THR A 72 -15.30 0.82 -0.36
N ARG A 73 -14.35 0.57 0.53
CA ARG A 73 -14.50 0.76 1.98
C ARG A 73 -13.62 1.91 2.47
N GLY A 74 -14.12 3.14 2.39
CA GLY A 74 -13.55 4.28 3.11
C GLY A 74 -13.74 4.20 4.64
N SER A 75 -13.34 3.09 5.30
CA SER A 75 -13.50 2.92 6.74
C SER A 75 -12.23 2.37 7.41
N SER A 76 -11.65 3.21 8.26
CA SER A 76 -10.28 3.28 8.77
C SER A 76 -9.67 2.07 9.49
N ASN A 77 -10.42 1.13 10.03
CA ASN A 77 -9.87 0.31 11.12
C ASN A 77 -9.40 -1.10 10.71
N SER A 78 -9.69 -1.52 9.48
CA SER A 78 -9.42 -2.89 9.03
C SER A 78 -8.05 -3.09 8.39
N PHE A 79 -7.44 -2.05 7.81
CA PHE A 79 -6.22 -2.22 7.00
C PHE A 79 -4.99 -2.63 7.81
N PHE A 80 -4.68 -1.92 8.89
CA PHE A 80 -3.56 -2.27 9.77
C PHE A 80 -3.75 -3.65 10.42
N LEU A 81 -4.97 -4.00 10.80
CA LEU A 81 -5.29 -5.31 11.37
C LEU A 81 -5.27 -6.43 10.32
N THR A 82 -5.64 -6.17 9.07
CA THR A 82 -5.66 -7.19 8.01
C THR A 82 -4.27 -7.40 7.42
N LEU A 83 -3.50 -6.33 7.20
CA LEU A 83 -2.12 -6.42 6.71
C LEU A 83 -1.18 -7.07 7.74
N SER A 84 -1.39 -6.82 9.04
CA SER A 84 -0.65 -7.51 10.13
C SER A 84 -1.09 -8.97 10.32
N LYS A 85 -2.37 -9.30 10.05
CA LYS A 85 -2.89 -10.68 10.14
C LYS A 85 -2.54 -11.55 8.92
N THR A 86 -2.22 -10.96 7.77
CA THR A 86 -1.68 -11.72 6.64
C THR A 86 -0.21 -12.08 6.87
N LYS A 87 0.05 -13.00 7.81
CA LYS A 87 1.18 -13.93 7.67
C LYS A 87 0.92 -14.71 6.39
N LEU A 88 1.58 -14.34 5.29
CA LEU A 88 1.73 -15.27 4.16
C LEU A 88 2.42 -16.55 4.70
N PRO A 89 2.04 -17.72 4.19
CA PRO A 89 2.53 -18.99 4.70
C PRO A 89 4.06 -19.00 4.71
N LYS A 90 4.65 -19.39 5.85
CA LYS A 90 6.05 -19.79 5.88
C LYS A 90 6.18 -20.95 4.89
N SER A 91 6.83 -20.74 3.76
CA SER A 91 7.27 -21.86 2.92
C SER A 91 8.23 -22.71 3.78
N PRO A 92 8.02 -24.03 3.85
CA PRO A 92 8.94 -24.92 4.55
C PRO A 92 10.27 -24.98 3.81
N LEU A 93 11.34 -25.07 4.60
CA LEU A 93 12.74 -25.39 4.30
C LEU A 93 13.06 -25.91 2.88
N ALA A 94 14.01 -25.24 2.23
CA ALA A 94 15.01 -25.75 1.27
C ALA A 94 15.94 -24.56 1.00
N ILE A 95 17.23 -24.53 1.32
CA ILE A 95 18.29 -25.52 1.57
C ILE A 95 19.11 -25.05 2.76
#